data_AF-A0A4Q3R813-F1
#
_entry.id   AF-A0A4Q3R813-F1
#
_cell.length_a   1.000
_cell.length_b   1.000
_cell.length_c   1.000
_cell.angle_alpha   90.00
_cell.angle_beta   90.00
_cell.angle_gamma   90.00
#
_symmetry.space_group_name_H-M   'P 1'
#
loop_
_entity.id
_entity.type
_entity.pdbx_description
1 polymer ?
#
loop_
_entity_poly.entity_id
_entity_poly.type
_entity_poly.pdbx_seq_one_letter_code
_entity_poly.pdbx_strand_id
1 'polypeptide(L)'
;MALLLVFLVAGANCLAQKTISQKQVNSEIKNLYVTKVYKTPGSELVYETIDSLPAGHIFAGLSIQNRMYLDYINTNYANIDRKKLNTLNSDPKKRNKEYVKSLQKDPLFQKYFMEMAHFYLQANGTTIKGYTPSPKMRISEDELAAIA
;
A
#
# COMPACT_ATOMS: atom_id res chain seq x y z
N MET A 1 4.85 -59.45 -14.20
CA MET A 1 4.40 -58.23 -14.88
C MET A 1 3.73 -57.34 -13.85
N ALA A 2 4.36 -56.20 -13.56
CA ALA A 2 3.87 -55.20 -12.62
C ALA A 2 2.86 -54.28 -13.30
N LEU A 3 1.73 -53.99 -12.66
CA LEU A 3 0.85 -52.89 -13.04
C LEU A 3 0.77 -51.94 -11.83
N LEU A 4 1.64 -50.92 -11.88
CA LEU A 4 1.69 -49.84 -10.90
C LEU A 4 0.61 -48.82 -11.28
N LEU A 5 -0.45 -48.72 -10.47
CA LEU A 5 -1.45 -47.66 -10.59
C LEU A 5 -0.85 -46.37 -10.01
N VAL A 6 -0.32 -45.51 -10.89
CA VAL A 6 0.05 -44.13 -10.55
C VAL A 6 -1.25 -43.31 -10.51
N PHE A 7 -1.78 -43.06 -9.32
CA PHE A 7 -2.78 -42.01 -9.12
C PHE A 7 -2.07 -40.64 -9.23
N LEU A 8 -2.18 -40.04 -10.42
CA LEU A 8 -1.94 -38.62 -10.64
C LEU A 8 -2.99 -37.83 -9.84
N VAL A 9 -2.64 -37.44 -8.61
CA VAL A 9 -3.32 -36.35 -7.92
C VAL A 9 -2.89 -35.08 -8.61
N ALA A 10 -3.57 -34.73 -9.71
CA ALA A 10 -3.55 -33.38 -10.23
C ALA A 10 -4.19 -32.50 -9.16
N GLY A 11 -3.36 -32.03 -8.23
CA GLY A 11 -3.74 -31.06 -7.22
C GLY A 11 -4.18 -29.79 -7.93
N ALA A 12 -5.49 -29.69 -8.16
CA ALA A 12 -6.13 -28.41 -8.36
C ALA A 12 -5.93 -27.61 -7.07
N ASN A 13 -4.77 -26.96 -6.95
CA ASN A 13 -4.61 -25.80 -6.10
C ASN A 13 -5.53 -24.73 -6.70
N CYS A 14 -6.83 -24.86 -6.43
CA CYS A 14 -7.77 -23.77 -6.52
C CYS A 14 -7.25 -22.75 -5.52
N LEU A 15 -6.40 -21.82 -6.00
CA LEU A 15 -5.94 -20.69 -5.22
C LEU A 15 -7.20 -19.93 -4.83
N ALA A 16 -7.69 -20.18 -3.62
CA ALA A 16 -8.85 -19.50 -3.10
C ALA A 16 -8.55 -17.99 -3.14
N GLN A 17 -9.21 -17.26 -4.04
CA GLN A 17 -9.03 -15.82 -4.14
C GLN A 17 -9.51 -15.19 -2.83
N LYS A 18 -8.56 -14.65 -2.07
CA LYS A 18 -8.88 -13.94 -0.83
C LYS A 18 -9.66 -12.68 -1.19
N THR A 19 -10.72 -12.38 -0.45
CA THR A 19 -11.48 -11.12 -0.63
C THR A 19 -11.35 -10.28 0.62
N ILE A 20 -11.01 -9.00 0.48
CA ILE A 20 -10.96 -8.02 1.58
C ILE A 20 -11.78 -6.79 1.23
N SER A 21 -12.28 -6.05 2.22
CA SER A 21 -13.04 -4.82 2.01
C SER A 21 -12.13 -3.60 1.84
N GLN A 22 -12.64 -2.54 1.20
CA GLN A 22 -11.95 -1.23 1.18
C GLN A 22 -11.63 -0.72 2.60
N LYS A 23 -12.54 -0.91 3.56
CA LYS A 23 -12.33 -0.52 4.96
C LYS A 23 -11.13 -1.24 5.58
N GLN A 24 -10.95 -2.52 5.28
CA GLN A 24 -9.79 -3.28 5.74
C GLN A 24 -8.50 -2.73 5.12
N VAL A 25 -8.47 -2.49 3.81
CA VAL A 25 -7.32 -1.86 3.12
C VAL A 25 -6.96 -0.52 3.76
N ASN A 26 -7.94 0.36 3.98
CA ASN A 26 -7.73 1.66 4.62
C ASN A 26 -7.22 1.50 6.07
N SER A 27 -7.66 0.47 6.80
CA SER A 27 -7.20 0.21 8.16
C SER A 27 -5.74 -0.24 8.24
N GLU A 28 -5.19 -0.81 7.16
CA GLU A 28 -3.79 -1.24 7.09
C GLU A 28 -2.79 -0.10 6.86
N ILE A 29 -3.25 1.10 6.49
CA ILE A 29 -2.39 2.29 6.35
C ILE A 29 -1.60 2.56 7.63
N LYS A 30 -2.19 2.28 8.80
CA LYS A 30 -1.53 2.44 10.10
C LYS A 30 -0.30 1.55 10.31
N ASN A 31 -0.23 0.44 9.57
CA ASN A 31 0.87 -0.52 9.62
C ASN A 31 1.94 -0.13 8.58
N LEU A 32 1.52 0.42 7.44
CA LEU A 32 2.43 0.86 6.37
C LEU A 32 3.13 2.18 6.69
N TYR A 33 2.37 3.21 7.04
CA TYR A 33 2.88 4.57 7.17
C TYR A 33 3.09 4.93 8.63
N VAL A 34 4.29 5.38 8.94
CA VAL A 34 4.68 5.72 10.30
C VAL A 34 5.49 7.01 10.33
N THR A 35 5.47 7.67 11.48
CA THR A 35 6.41 8.75 11.77
C THR A 35 7.52 8.24 12.66
N LYS A 36 8.78 8.44 12.27
CA LYS A 36 9.96 8.07 13.05
C LYS A 36 10.67 9.31 13.56
N VAL A 37 11.23 9.17 14.76
CA VAL A 37 12.02 10.18 15.45
C VAL A 37 13.47 9.72 15.42
N TYR A 38 14.35 10.54 14.87
CA TYR A 38 15.80 10.36 14.89
C TYR A 38 16.43 11.37 15.84
N LYS A 39 17.05 10.86 16.90
CA LYS A 39 17.72 11.69 17.90
C LYS A 39 19.19 11.81 17.54
N THR A 40 19.65 13.05 17.40
CA THR A 40 21.06 13.40 17.25
C THR A 40 21.50 14.22 18.47
N PRO A 41 22.80 14.27 18.81
CA PRO A 41 23.27 15.15 19.87
C PRO A 41 22.84 16.60 19.59
N GLY A 42 21.97 17.15 20.43
CA GLY A 42 21.46 18.53 20.31
C GLY A 42 20.27 18.74 19.37
N SER A 43 19.77 17.70 18.67
CA SER A 43 18.60 17.86 17.77
C SER A 43 17.77 16.59 17.63
N GLU A 44 16.47 16.77 17.40
CA GLU A 44 15.53 15.70 17.10
C GLU A 44 14.92 15.95 15.72
N LEU A 45 15.09 14.98 14.81
CA LEU A 45 14.53 15.01 13.47
C LEU A 45 13.35 14.06 13.39
N VAL A 46 12.20 14.54 12.97
CA VAL A 46 11.01 13.69 12.79
C VAL A 46 10.66 13.60 11.32
N TYR A 47 10.55 12.38 10.79
CA TYR A 47 10.23 12.13 9.39
C TYR A 47 9.10 11.12 9.22
N GLU A 48 8.40 11.25 8.10
CA GLU A 48 7.35 10.34 7.64
C GLU A 48 8.02 9.25 6.78
N THR A 49 7.63 7.99 6.96
CA THR A 49 8.26 6.86 6.28
C THR A 49 7.30 5.70 6.16
N ILE A 50 7.60 4.78 5.25
CA ILE A 50 6.99 3.45 5.22
C ILE A 50 7.75 2.52 6.15
N ASP A 51 7.05 1.65 6.86
CA ASP A 51 7.62 0.58 7.66
C ASP A 51 7.65 -0.73 6.87
N SER A 52 8.67 -1.55 7.10
CA SER A 52 8.78 -2.88 6.49
C SER A 52 7.85 -3.85 7.22
N LEU A 53 6.98 -4.51 6.47
CA LEU A 53 5.97 -5.40 7.05
C LEU A 53 6.43 -6.87 7.02
N PRO A 54 6.00 -7.70 7.99
CA PRO A 54 6.38 -9.11 8.06
C PRO A 54 5.83 -9.88 6.85
N ALA A 55 6.51 -10.95 6.43
CA ALA A 55 6.23 -11.69 5.19
C ALA A 55 4.78 -12.18 5.02
N GLY A 56 4.04 -12.42 6.11
CA GLY A 56 2.63 -12.82 6.07
C GLY A 56 1.62 -11.66 5.93
N HIS A 57 2.09 -10.41 5.99
CA HIS A 57 1.22 -9.24 5.87
C HIS A 57 0.76 -9.05 4.42
N ILE A 58 -0.49 -8.61 4.21
CA ILE A 58 -1.05 -8.45 2.86
C ILE A 58 -0.25 -7.47 1.99
N PHE A 59 0.45 -6.52 2.61
CA PHE A 59 1.30 -5.51 1.95
C PHE A 59 2.80 -5.70 2.18
N ALA A 60 3.26 -6.89 2.59
CA ALA A 60 4.68 -7.15 2.83
C ALA A 60 5.55 -6.82 1.60
N GLY A 61 5.23 -7.41 0.44
CA GLY A 61 5.90 -7.13 -0.83
C GLY A 61 5.78 -5.67 -1.25
N LEU A 62 4.63 -5.04 -1.01
CA LEU A 62 4.42 -3.62 -1.30
C LEU A 62 5.37 -2.71 -0.51
N SER A 63 5.51 -2.96 0.80
CA SER A 63 6.33 -2.16 1.72
C SER A 63 7.85 -2.29 1.49
N ILE A 64 8.27 -3.37 0.83
CA ILE A 64 9.69 -3.69 0.60
C ILE A 64 10.07 -3.46 -0.86
N GLN A 65 9.39 -4.16 -1.78
CA GLN A 65 9.77 -4.21 -3.20
C GLN A 65 9.26 -2.99 -3.98
N ASN A 66 8.12 -2.43 -3.56
CA ASN A 66 7.45 -1.33 -4.26
C ASN A 66 7.36 -0.06 -3.41
N ARG A 67 8.28 0.06 -2.43
CA ARG A 67 8.31 1.16 -1.46
C ARG A 67 8.32 2.54 -2.11
N MET A 68 9.09 2.71 -3.19
CA MET A 68 9.21 4.01 -3.87
C MET A 68 7.87 4.56 -4.37
N TYR A 69 6.94 3.69 -4.80
CA TYR A 69 5.62 4.11 -5.25
C TYR A 69 4.74 4.57 -4.09
N LEU A 70 4.81 3.89 -2.95
CA LEU A 70 4.14 4.32 -1.73
C LEU A 70 4.70 5.68 -1.25
N ASP A 71 6.02 5.86 -1.31
CA ASP A 71 6.67 7.13 -0.97
C ASP A 71 6.25 8.24 -1.95
N TYR A 72 6.14 7.92 -3.25
CA TYR A 72 5.63 8.84 -4.26
C TYR A 72 4.19 9.27 -3.98
N ILE A 73 3.30 8.32 -3.65
CA ILE A 73 1.90 8.62 -3.33
C ILE A 73 1.81 9.52 -2.10
N ASN A 74 2.55 9.20 -1.03
CA ASN A 74 2.57 10.02 0.18
C ASN A 74 3.14 11.42 -0.08
N THR A 75 4.21 11.53 -0.87
CA THR A 75 4.88 12.82 -1.13
C THR A 75 4.04 13.75 -2.02
N ASN A 76 3.38 13.20 -3.05
CA ASN A 76 2.73 14.01 -4.08
C ASN A 76 1.22 14.16 -3.88
N TYR A 77 0.57 13.25 -3.15
CA TYR A 77 -0.88 13.22 -3.02
C TYR A 77 -1.40 13.34 -1.59
N ALA A 78 -0.54 13.23 -0.57
CA ALA A 78 -0.96 13.47 0.80
C ALA A 78 -0.93 14.96 1.18
N ASN A 79 -2.08 15.48 1.56
CA ASN A 79 -2.29 16.79 2.14
C ASN A 79 -2.21 16.71 3.66
N ILE A 80 -0.99 16.78 4.18
CA ILE A 80 -0.70 16.68 5.62
C ILE A 80 -0.46 18.07 6.21
N ASP A 81 -1.21 18.41 7.26
CA ASP A 81 -0.95 19.61 8.07
C ASP A 81 0.29 19.38 8.97
N ARG A 82 1.47 19.63 8.39
CA ARG A 82 2.75 19.46 9.07
C ARG A 82 2.93 20.44 10.24
N LYS A 83 2.31 21.63 10.18
CA LYS A 83 2.33 22.57 11.30
C LYS A 83 1.62 21.96 12.51
N LYS A 84 0.43 21.39 12.30
CA LYS A 84 -0.30 20.68 13.34
C LYS A 84 0.47 19.47 13.87
N LEU A 85 1.06 18.65 12.99
CA LEU A 85 1.88 17.51 13.44
C LEU A 85 3.08 17.94 14.29
N ASN A 86 3.73 19.06 13.97
CA ASN A 86 4.87 19.57 14.72
C ASN A 86 4.51 20.01 16.15
N THR A 87 3.25 20.43 16.39
CA THR A 87 2.78 20.72 17.76
C THR A 87 2.66 19.46 18.63
N LEU A 88 2.75 18.26 18.02
CA LEU A 88 2.67 16.97 18.68
C LEU A 88 4.04 16.29 18.86
N ASN A 89 5.16 16.97 18.61
CA ASN A 89 6.49 16.37 18.68
C ASN A 89 6.83 15.79 20.07
N SER A 90 6.26 16.35 21.15
CA SER A 90 6.42 15.81 22.51
C SER A 90 5.68 14.49 22.76
N ASP A 91 4.77 14.07 21.87
CA ASP A 91 4.03 12.82 21.94
C ASP A 91 4.07 12.07 20.58
N PRO A 92 5.14 11.28 20.35
CA PRO A 92 5.32 10.55 19.09
C PRO A 92 4.14 9.62 18.74
N LYS A 93 3.49 9.03 19.75
CA LYS A 93 2.34 8.13 19.53
C LYS A 93 1.14 8.91 19.00
N LYS A 94 0.84 10.07 19.61
CA LYS A 94 -0.25 10.95 19.16
C LYS A 94 0.05 11.57 17.80
N ARG A 95 1.29 11.97 17.54
CA ARG A 95 1.75 12.44 16.22
C ARG A 95 1.52 11.39 15.15
N ASN A 96 1.99 10.16 15.36
CA ASN A 96 1.80 9.05 14.43
C ASN A 96 0.32 8.78 14.17
N LYS A 97 -0.50 8.76 15.22
CA LYS A 97 -1.95 8.56 15.12
C LYS A 97 -2.62 9.64 14.27
N GLU A 98 -2.25 10.91 14.44
CA GLU A 98 -2.82 12.01 13.67
C GLU A 98 -2.34 12.02 12.21
N TYR A 99 -1.07 11.65 11.95
CA TYR A 99 -0.54 11.45 10.61
C TYR A 99 -1.32 10.38 9.85
N VAL A 100 -1.42 9.17 10.42
CA VAL A 100 -2.19 8.05 9.84
C VAL A 100 -3.64 8.43 9.61
N LYS A 101 -4.28 9.09 10.59
CA LYS A 101 -5.66 9.55 10.46
C LYS A 101 -5.84 10.57 9.33
N SER A 102 -4.85 11.42 9.09
CA SER A 102 -4.86 12.39 7.98
C SER A 102 -4.81 11.65 6.65
N LEU A 103 -3.90 10.68 6.48
CA LEU A 103 -3.84 9.83 5.28
C LEU A 103 -5.13 9.04 5.03
N GLN A 104 -5.72 8.46 6.08
CA GLN A 104 -6.96 7.66 5.98
C GLN A 104 -8.18 8.48 5.54
N LYS A 105 -8.14 9.80 5.72
CA LYS A 105 -9.24 10.72 5.40
C LYS A 105 -8.98 11.55 4.15
N ASP A 106 -7.74 11.59 3.67
CA ASP A 106 -7.35 12.36 2.51
C ASP A 106 -7.88 11.70 1.23
N PRO A 107 -8.83 12.33 0.51
CA PRO A 107 -9.45 11.71 -0.66
C PRO A 107 -8.47 11.50 -1.82
N LEU A 108 -7.47 12.37 -2.00
CA LEU A 108 -6.53 12.28 -3.11
C LEU A 108 -5.53 11.16 -2.84
N PHE A 109 -4.95 11.14 -1.64
CA PHE A 109 -4.12 10.03 -1.20
C PHE A 109 -4.87 8.70 -1.28
N GLN A 110 -6.10 8.62 -0.74
CA GLN A 110 -6.90 7.40 -0.76
C GLN A 110 -7.16 6.91 -2.18
N LYS A 111 -7.46 7.80 -3.13
CA LYS A 111 -7.65 7.43 -4.54
C LYS A 111 -6.44 6.67 -5.10
N TYR A 112 -5.25 7.26 -5.01
CA TYR A 112 -4.05 6.65 -5.59
C TYR A 112 -3.53 5.45 -4.80
N PHE A 113 -3.63 5.50 -3.47
CA PHE A 113 -3.29 4.36 -2.62
C PHE A 113 -4.18 3.15 -2.92
N MET A 114 -5.50 3.35 -3.03
CA MET A 114 -6.44 2.26 -3.33
C MET A 114 -6.20 1.66 -4.72
N GLU A 115 -5.88 2.49 -5.72
CA GLU A 115 -5.56 2.03 -7.08
C GLU A 115 -4.31 1.14 -7.07
N MET A 116 -3.25 1.58 -6.38
CA MET A 116 -2.03 0.78 -6.23
C MET A 116 -2.29 -0.52 -5.45
N ALA A 117 -2.99 -0.42 -4.32
CA ALA A 117 -3.34 -1.56 -3.49
C ALA A 117 -4.18 -2.58 -4.27
N HIS A 118 -5.11 -2.12 -5.12
CA HIS A 118 -5.92 -2.98 -5.97
C HIS A 118 -5.07 -3.83 -6.91
N PHE A 119 -4.22 -3.20 -7.73
CA PHE A 119 -3.42 -3.95 -8.70
C PHE A 119 -2.42 -4.88 -8.03
N TYR A 120 -1.78 -4.41 -6.95
CA TYR A 120 -0.85 -5.25 -6.20
C TYR A 120 -1.56 -6.45 -5.55
N LEU A 121 -2.69 -6.24 -4.88
CA LEU A 121 -3.43 -7.34 -4.23
C LEU A 121 -3.99 -8.31 -5.26
N GLN A 122 -4.50 -7.80 -6.40
CA GLN A 122 -5.02 -8.62 -7.49
C GLN A 122 -3.93 -9.53 -8.06
N ALA A 123 -2.71 -9.00 -8.28
CA ALA A 123 -1.55 -9.79 -8.72
C ALA A 123 -1.16 -10.88 -7.71
N ASN A 124 -1.50 -10.71 -6.43
CA ASN A 124 -1.27 -11.66 -5.34
C ASN A 124 -2.53 -12.49 -4.99
N GLY A 125 -3.49 -12.61 -5.90
CA GLY A 125 -4.68 -13.44 -5.71
C GLY A 125 -5.68 -12.91 -4.68
N THR A 126 -5.62 -11.62 -4.33
CA THR A 126 -6.55 -10.96 -3.41
C THR A 126 -7.40 -9.90 -4.12
N THR A 127 -8.71 -9.93 -3.95
CA THR A 127 -9.64 -8.93 -4.51
C THR A 127 -10.11 -7.96 -3.42
N ILE A 128 -10.41 -6.72 -3.82
CA ILE A 128 -10.98 -5.70 -2.94
C ILE A 128 -12.48 -5.57 -3.23
N LYS A 129 -13.32 -6.03 -2.30
CA LYS A 129 -14.78 -5.93 -2.39
C LYS A 129 -15.21 -4.47 -2.45
N GLY A 130 -16.01 -4.16 -3.48
CA GLY A 130 -16.63 -2.86 -3.69
C GLY A 130 -15.70 -1.79 -4.26
N TYR A 131 -14.47 -2.13 -4.65
CA TYR A 131 -13.56 -1.20 -5.32
C TYR A 131 -13.52 -1.49 -6.82
N THR A 132 -13.70 -0.46 -7.64
CA THR A 132 -13.54 -0.53 -9.09
C THR A 132 -12.36 0.37 -9.46
N PRO A 133 -11.28 -0.16 -10.06
CA PRO A 133 -10.15 0.64 -10.48
C PRO A 133 -10.54 1.60 -11.60
N SER A 134 -9.75 2.64 -11.78
CA SER A 134 -9.91 3.54 -12.92
C SER A 134 -9.69 2.76 -14.22
N PRO A 135 -10.49 2.99 -15.28
CA PRO A 135 -10.27 2.33 -16.55
C PRO A 135 -8.88 2.67 -17.07
N LYS A 136 -8.15 1.66 -17.54
CA LYS A 136 -6.84 1.87 -18.17
C LYS A 136 -7.04 2.68 -19.45
N MET A 137 -6.47 3.88 -19.51
CA MET A 137 -6.39 4.64 -20.74
C MET A 137 -5.48 3.88 -21.70
N ARG A 138 -6.01 3.52 -22.87
CA ARG A 138 -5.21 2.98 -23.97
C ARG A 138 -4.84 4.16 -24.86
N ILE A 139 -3.55 4.40 -25.00
CA ILE A 139 -3.00 5.31 -26.00
C ILE A 139 -2.70 4.44 -27.21
N SER A 140 -3.23 4.82 -28.37
CA SER A 140 -2.91 4.18 -29.65
C SER A 140 -1.46 4.46 -30.05
N GLU A 141 -0.90 3.63 -30.92
CA GLU A 141 0.45 3.86 -31.45
C GLU A 141 0.56 5.23 -32.15
N ASP A 142 -0.49 5.64 -32.87
CA ASP A 142 -0.57 6.94 -33.54
C ASP A 142 -0.56 8.11 -32.53
N GLU A 143 -1.27 7.99 -31.42
CA GLU A 143 -1.26 9.00 -30.35
C GLU A 143 0.09 9.06 -29.62
N LEU A 144 0.77 7.92 -29.47
CA LEU A 144 2.10 7.86 -28.88
C LEU A 144 3.13 8.53 -29.79
N ALA A 145 3.05 8.28 -31.11
CA ALA A 145 3.94 8.86 -32.11
C ALA A 145 3.79 10.40 -32.20
N ALA A 146 2.62 10.95 -31.89
CA ALA A 146 2.38 12.39 -31.90
C ALA A 146 2.97 13.16 -30.69
N ILE A 147 3.47 12.46 -29.68
CA ILE A 147 4.07 13.05 -28.46
C ILE A 147 5.62 13.01 -28.50
N ALA A 148 6.19 12.22 -29.42
CA ALA A 148 7.64 12.08 -29.64
C ALA A 148 8.20 13.17 -30.57
#